data_AF-A0A060SXI6-F1
#
_entry.id   AF-A0A060SXI6-F1
#
_cell.length_a   1.000
_cell.length_b   1.000
_cell.length_c   1.000
_cell.angle_alpha   90.00
_cell.angle_beta   90.00
_cell.angle_gamma   90.00
#
_symmetry.space_group_name_H-M   'P 1'
#
loop_
_entity.id
_entity.type
_entity.pdbx_description
1 polymer ?
#
loop_
_entity_poly.entity_id
_entity_poly.type
_entity_poly.pdbx_seq_one_letter_code
_entity_poly.pdbx_strand_id
1 'polypeptide(L)'
;MPGFTQRAGKYRRPNWLRNRRYGPNVFVFRNLETNQVLYTQTPFPQRYNIAKQFQGPNWQNRLPTTRNDLWRAMAVAQLPNYESAVHLYERLVQLRHMRDYTHRDVAMAMRKKNEDGNIWFYSQFRPTYTQEAVSDLISALEHLDVSAKIHWEDSWRRGDESHWEDIEVEHAEFPRYNPRERHVVLRKIADQSYKTYMSDKANFVNKALRDLAAQVRARAEARGKFETFVEHPGGPSQKWPEHQLQEGIKLREQKVSEYMKRAYAANQDLRTLPQFGNVRLRRKLRNEARHSFAVLRRVQRALEKYRRAERLRRRFTQAKAKAL
;
A
#
# COMPACT_ATOMS: atom_id res chain seq x y z
N MET A 1 -31.73 -6.23 0.69
CA MET A 1 -30.63 -5.27 0.41
C MET A 1 -30.50 -4.34 1.61
N PRO A 2 -29.41 -4.36 2.40
CA PRO A 2 -29.31 -3.47 3.55
C PRO A 2 -29.25 -2.02 3.07
N GLY A 3 -30.23 -1.23 3.47
CA GLY A 3 -30.39 0.18 3.09
C GLY A 3 -29.18 1.01 3.49
N PHE A 4 -28.54 1.64 2.51
CA PHE A 4 -27.51 2.66 2.75
C PHE A 4 -28.19 3.94 3.24
N THR A 5 -28.49 4.00 4.54
CA THR A 5 -28.94 5.24 5.18
C THR A 5 -27.86 6.31 5.03
N GLN A 6 -28.20 7.43 4.38
CA GLN A 6 -27.35 8.62 4.27
C GLN A 6 -27.14 9.22 5.67
N ARG A 7 -26.14 8.72 6.42
CA ARG A 7 -25.68 9.42 7.63
C ARG A 7 -24.93 10.68 7.23
N ALA A 8 -25.12 11.75 8.00
CA ALA A 8 -24.42 13.03 7.88
C ALA A 8 -22.94 12.85 7.50
N GLY A 9 -22.51 13.58 6.47
CA GLY A 9 -21.18 13.45 5.89
C GLY A 9 -20.08 13.65 6.93
N LYS A 10 -19.06 12.80 6.89
CA LYS A 10 -17.83 12.92 7.66
C LYS A 10 -16.69 12.48 6.74
N TYR A 11 -15.48 12.95 7.02
CA TYR A 11 -14.27 12.42 6.42
C TYR A 11 -14.20 10.89 6.58
N ARG A 12 -13.80 10.18 5.52
CA ARG A 12 -13.77 8.71 5.46
C ARG A 12 -12.32 8.24 5.36
N ARG A 13 -11.93 7.37 6.29
CA ARG A 13 -10.63 6.67 6.27
C ARG A 13 -10.62 5.57 5.20
N PRO A 14 -9.44 5.13 4.71
CA PRO A 14 -9.31 4.05 3.71
C PRO A 14 -10.10 2.79 4.08
N ASN A 15 -9.99 2.31 5.32
CA ASN A 15 -10.69 1.12 5.80
C ASN A 15 -12.22 1.25 5.74
N TRP A 16 -12.75 2.45 5.97
CA TRP A 16 -14.19 2.68 5.91
C TRP A 16 -14.71 2.54 4.48
N LEU A 17 -14.01 3.12 3.51
CA LEU A 17 -14.35 3.03 2.08
C LEU A 17 -14.32 1.58 1.61
N ARG A 18 -13.26 0.85 1.99
CA ARG A 18 -13.07 -0.57 1.70
C ARG A 18 -14.20 -1.44 2.25
N ASN A 19 -14.54 -1.26 3.53
CA ASN A 19 -15.60 -2.03 4.18
C ASN A 19 -16.98 -1.79 3.57
N ARG A 20 -17.19 -0.58 3.00
CA ARG A 20 -18.44 -0.20 2.32
C ARG A 20 -18.44 -0.50 0.83
N ARG A 21 -17.38 -1.13 0.30
CA ARG A 21 -17.22 -1.52 -1.11
C ARG A 21 -17.27 -0.34 -2.08
N TYR A 22 -16.86 0.85 -1.64
CA TYR A 22 -16.59 1.94 -2.56
C TYR A 22 -15.24 1.69 -3.24
N GLY A 23 -15.11 1.99 -4.53
CA GLY A 23 -13.80 1.98 -5.18
C GLY A 23 -12.84 3.05 -4.63
N PRO A 24 -11.52 2.89 -4.83
CA PRO A 24 -10.51 3.91 -4.51
C PRO A 24 -10.60 5.10 -5.47
N ASN A 25 -11.66 5.91 -5.31
CA ASN A 25 -11.97 7.01 -6.22
C ASN A 25 -12.08 8.36 -5.48
N VAL A 26 -11.74 9.43 -6.20
CA VAL A 26 -12.06 10.80 -5.82
C VAL A 26 -13.00 11.38 -6.86
N PHE A 27 -14.11 11.94 -6.40
CA PHE A 27 -15.13 12.54 -7.26
C PHE A 27 -14.98 14.07 -7.23
N VAL A 28 -15.07 14.67 -8.40
CA VAL A 28 -14.98 16.12 -8.58
C VAL A 28 -16.31 16.59 -9.15
N PHE A 29 -16.99 17.48 -8.42
CA PHE A 29 -18.28 18.03 -8.82
C PHE A 29 -18.14 19.52 -9.13
N ARG A 30 -18.76 19.98 -10.22
CA ARG A 30 -18.92 21.40 -10.53
C ARG A 30 -20.33 21.88 -10.21
N ASN A 31 -20.43 23.11 -9.74
CA ASN A 31 -21.69 23.81 -9.59
C ASN A 31 -22.08 24.45 -10.93
N LEU A 32 -23.28 24.20 -11.44
CA LEU A 32 -23.71 24.71 -12.74
C LEU A 32 -23.96 26.23 -12.76
N GLU A 33 -24.25 26.83 -11.60
CA GLU A 33 -24.57 28.24 -11.47
C GLU A 33 -23.31 29.09 -11.30
N THR A 34 -22.45 28.73 -10.33
CA THR A 34 -21.25 29.51 -9.99
C THR A 34 -19.96 28.96 -10.61
N ASN A 35 -20.01 27.75 -11.15
CA ASN A 35 -18.86 26.98 -11.63
C ASN A 35 -17.81 26.65 -10.55
N GLN A 36 -18.17 26.80 -9.27
CA GLN A 36 -17.35 26.33 -8.15
C GLN A 36 -17.20 24.81 -8.17
N VAL A 37 -16.08 24.31 -7.66
CA VAL A 37 -15.79 22.88 -7.62
C VAL A 37 -15.82 22.34 -6.19
N LEU A 38 -16.32 21.11 -6.04
CA LEU A 38 -16.40 20.37 -4.78
C LEU A 38 -15.77 19.00 -4.94
N TYR A 39 -14.80 18.69 -4.08
CA TYR A 39 -14.17 17.36 -4.03
C TYR A 39 -14.90 16.46 -3.04
N THR A 40 -15.09 15.18 -3.36
CA THR A 40 -15.73 14.23 -2.45
C THR A 40 -15.13 12.83 -2.55
N GLN A 41 -15.15 12.08 -1.46
CA GLN A 41 -14.72 10.66 -1.42
C GLN A 41 -15.86 9.68 -1.80
N THR A 42 -17.07 10.19 -2.04
CA THR A 42 -18.29 9.42 -2.32
C THR A 42 -19.00 10.02 -3.53
N PRO A 43 -19.82 9.26 -4.28
CA PRO A 43 -20.43 9.72 -5.53
C PRO A 43 -21.55 10.76 -5.36
N PHE A 44 -21.64 11.41 -4.20
CA PHE A 44 -22.65 12.40 -3.87
C PHE A 44 -22.02 13.64 -3.24
N PRO A 45 -22.43 14.85 -3.66
CA PRO A 45 -22.14 16.07 -2.92
C PRO A 45 -22.84 16.00 -1.55
N GLN A 46 -22.14 16.40 -0.48
CA GLN A 46 -22.66 16.37 0.88
C GLN A 46 -22.46 17.73 1.53
N ARG A 47 -23.40 18.13 2.41
CA ARG A 47 -23.32 19.39 3.18
C ARG A 47 -22.00 19.53 3.95
N TYR A 48 -21.51 18.43 4.51
CA TYR A 48 -20.21 18.37 5.19
C TYR A 48 -19.05 18.79 4.29
N ASN A 49 -19.02 18.30 3.05
CA ASN A 49 -17.94 18.62 2.11
C ASN A 49 -17.98 20.11 1.74
N ILE A 50 -19.19 20.66 1.54
CA ILE A 50 -19.38 22.09 1.25
C ILE A 50 -18.87 22.92 2.44
N ALA A 51 -19.34 22.64 3.66
CA ALA A 51 -18.90 23.37 4.85
C ALA A 51 -17.37 23.26 5.08
N LYS A 52 -16.77 22.11 4.76
CA LYS A 52 -15.32 21.90 4.93
C LYS A 52 -14.49 22.64 3.88
N GLN A 53 -14.97 22.77 2.65
CA GLN A 53 -14.21 23.33 1.53
C GLN A 53 -14.46 24.82 1.29
N PHE A 54 -15.63 25.33 1.68
CA PHE A 54 -16.01 26.74 1.51
C PHE A 54 -16.07 27.45 2.86
N GLN A 55 -14.95 27.52 3.57
CA GLN A 55 -14.89 28.07 4.92
C GLN A 55 -14.99 29.61 4.93
N GLY A 56 -14.63 30.27 3.82
CA GLY A 56 -14.43 31.72 3.74
C GLY A 56 -15.18 32.35 2.58
N PRO A 57 -16.50 32.16 2.49
CA PRO A 57 -17.26 32.64 1.36
C PRO A 57 -17.25 34.17 1.32
N ASN A 58 -17.15 34.72 0.11
CA ASN A 58 -17.24 36.14 -0.14
C ASN A 58 -18.15 36.40 -1.35
N TRP A 59 -18.28 37.66 -1.78
CA TRP A 59 -19.17 38.00 -2.90
C TRP A 59 -18.75 37.36 -4.24
N GLN A 60 -17.44 37.10 -4.44
CA GLN A 60 -16.91 36.44 -5.63
C GLN A 60 -17.02 34.91 -5.53
N ASN A 61 -16.69 34.36 -4.37
CA ASN A 61 -16.70 32.93 -4.03
C ASN A 61 -17.81 32.65 -3.00
N ARG A 62 -19.07 32.73 -3.41
CA ARG A 62 -20.23 32.59 -2.50
C ARG A 62 -20.32 31.19 -1.90
N LEU A 63 -20.95 31.03 -0.74
CA LEU A 63 -21.21 29.69 -0.19
C LEU A 63 -22.22 28.97 -1.11
N PRO A 64 -21.86 27.86 -1.77
CA PRO A 64 -22.78 27.22 -2.69
C PRO A 64 -23.91 26.50 -1.95
N THR A 65 -25.06 26.42 -2.61
CA THR A 65 -26.23 25.75 -2.04
C THR A 65 -26.08 24.23 -2.06
N THR A 66 -26.86 23.57 -1.21
CA THR A 66 -26.87 22.09 -1.10
C THR A 66 -27.82 21.43 -2.12
N ARG A 67 -28.32 22.20 -3.08
CA ARG A 67 -29.25 21.77 -4.12
C ARG A 67 -28.60 20.79 -5.08
N ASN A 68 -29.12 19.57 -5.12
CA ASN A 68 -28.51 18.48 -5.89
C ASN A 68 -28.53 18.75 -7.40
N ASP A 69 -29.54 19.41 -7.94
CA ASP A 69 -29.68 19.73 -9.36
C ASP A 69 -28.54 20.61 -9.90
N LEU A 70 -27.98 21.48 -9.04
CA LEU A 70 -26.87 22.37 -9.41
C LEU A 70 -25.51 21.66 -9.46
N TRP A 71 -25.34 20.51 -8.82
CA TRP A 71 -24.07 19.80 -8.78
C TRP A 71 -23.99 18.72 -9.86
N ARG A 72 -23.01 18.82 -10.76
CA ARG A 72 -22.71 17.78 -11.75
C ARG A 72 -21.31 17.24 -11.58
N ALA A 73 -21.14 15.94 -11.81
CA ALA A 73 -19.82 15.35 -11.81
C ALA A 73 -19.04 15.90 -13.00
N MET A 74 -17.88 16.47 -12.71
CA MET A 74 -16.92 17.01 -13.67
C MET A 74 -15.87 15.96 -14.02
N ALA A 75 -15.38 15.24 -13.01
CA ALA A 75 -14.41 14.17 -13.16
C ALA A 75 -14.52 13.11 -12.06
N VAL A 76 -14.06 11.90 -12.32
CA VAL A 76 -13.80 10.85 -11.33
C VAL A 76 -12.39 10.32 -11.53
N ALA A 77 -11.50 10.57 -10.59
CA ALA A 77 -10.17 10.00 -10.56
C ALA A 77 -10.22 8.63 -9.86
N GLN A 78 -9.86 7.57 -10.57
CA GLN A 78 -9.68 6.22 -10.05
C GLN A 78 -8.20 5.98 -9.77
N LEU A 79 -7.87 5.49 -8.57
CA LEU A 79 -6.51 5.27 -8.13
C LEU A 79 -6.26 3.78 -7.82
N PRO A 80 -5.00 3.31 -7.81
CA PRO A 80 -4.68 1.90 -7.59
C PRO A 80 -5.01 1.42 -6.17
N ASN A 81 -5.06 2.31 -5.18
CA ASN A 81 -5.32 1.94 -3.80
C ASN A 81 -6.08 3.05 -3.02
N TYR A 82 -6.64 2.69 -1.87
CA TYR A 82 -7.49 3.58 -1.09
C TYR A 82 -6.69 4.67 -0.38
N GLU A 83 -5.47 4.36 0.01
CA GLU A 83 -4.55 5.25 0.70
C GLU A 83 -4.21 6.43 -0.22
N SER A 84 -3.81 6.16 -1.47
CA SER A 84 -3.60 7.16 -2.52
C SER A 84 -4.87 7.97 -2.80
N ALA A 85 -6.04 7.33 -2.88
CA ALA A 85 -7.30 8.06 -3.13
C ALA A 85 -7.66 9.02 -1.99
N VAL A 86 -7.42 8.62 -0.74
CA VAL A 86 -7.63 9.48 0.43
C VAL A 86 -6.61 10.61 0.46
N HIS A 87 -5.34 10.33 0.17
CA HIS A 87 -4.29 11.35 0.08
C HIS A 87 -4.57 12.37 -1.03
N LEU A 88 -5.01 11.93 -2.22
CA LEU A 88 -5.40 12.83 -3.31
C LEU A 88 -6.53 13.77 -2.86
N TYR A 89 -7.58 13.22 -2.22
CA TYR A 89 -8.66 14.03 -1.68
C TYR A 89 -8.17 15.07 -0.66
N GLU A 90 -7.27 14.68 0.25
CA GLU A 90 -6.69 15.60 1.24
C GLU A 90 -5.88 16.71 0.58
N ARG A 91 -5.04 16.38 -0.40
CA ARG A 91 -4.25 17.35 -1.16
C ARG A 91 -5.13 18.33 -1.92
N LEU A 92 -6.18 17.87 -2.59
CA LEU A 92 -7.13 18.73 -3.29
C LEU A 92 -7.86 19.70 -2.34
N VAL A 93 -8.27 19.21 -1.17
CA VAL A 93 -8.89 20.06 -0.14
C VAL A 93 -7.87 21.05 0.44
N GLN A 94 -6.61 20.65 0.61
CA GLN A 94 -5.53 21.52 1.04
C GLN A 94 -5.22 22.62 0.02
N LEU A 95 -5.10 22.28 -1.26
CA LEU A 95 -4.87 23.25 -2.35
C LEU A 95 -6.02 24.26 -2.45
N ARG A 96 -7.26 23.82 -2.32
CA ARG A 96 -8.41 24.72 -2.22
C ARG A 96 -8.27 25.67 -1.03
N HIS A 97 -7.94 25.14 0.16
CA HIS A 97 -7.73 25.97 1.34
C HIS A 97 -6.61 26.98 1.12
N MET A 98 -5.52 26.60 0.44
CA MET A 98 -4.42 27.51 0.09
C MET A 98 -4.89 28.63 -0.84
N ARG A 99 -5.69 28.32 -1.87
CA ARG A 99 -6.24 29.33 -2.80
C ARG A 99 -7.21 30.31 -2.13
N ASP A 100 -7.95 29.85 -1.13
CA ASP A 100 -8.95 30.67 -0.45
C ASP A 100 -8.37 31.47 0.73
N TYR A 101 -7.33 30.96 1.39
CA TYR A 101 -6.78 31.52 2.63
C TYR A 101 -5.30 31.84 2.58
N THR A 102 -4.43 30.82 2.58
CA THR A 102 -3.01 31.01 2.93
C THR A 102 -2.21 31.67 1.81
N HIS A 103 -2.58 31.44 0.55
CA HIS A 103 -1.93 31.98 -0.65
C HIS A 103 -2.95 32.65 -1.58
N ARG A 104 -3.95 33.31 -0.97
CA ARG A 104 -5.03 33.98 -1.71
C ARG A 104 -4.51 35.01 -2.70
N ASP A 105 -3.51 35.81 -2.33
CA ASP A 105 -3.00 36.88 -3.18
C ASP A 105 -2.30 36.32 -4.44
N VAL A 106 -1.54 35.23 -4.27
CA VAL A 106 -0.91 34.51 -5.38
C VAL A 106 -1.98 33.92 -6.30
N ALA A 107 -3.01 33.28 -5.73
CA ALA A 107 -4.12 32.74 -6.52
C ALA A 107 -4.88 33.85 -7.27
N MET A 108 -5.12 35.01 -6.64
CA MET A 108 -5.78 36.15 -7.27
C MET A 108 -4.96 36.78 -8.39
N ALA A 109 -3.63 36.77 -8.30
CA ALA A 109 -2.73 37.29 -9.33
C ALA A 109 -2.77 36.43 -10.61
N MET A 110 -2.92 35.10 -10.48
CA MET A 110 -2.97 34.17 -11.61
C MET A 110 -4.32 34.14 -12.35
N ARG A 111 -5.39 34.68 -11.74
CA ARG A 111 -6.73 34.64 -12.32
C ARG A 111 -6.91 35.72 -13.38
N LYS A 112 -7.59 35.37 -14.48
CA LYS A 112 -8.04 36.35 -15.48
C LYS A 112 -8.95 37.39 -14.83
N LYS A 113 -8.66 38.67 -15.07
CA LYS A 113 -9.43 39.82 -14.56
C LYS A 113 -10.30 40.45 -15.65
N ASN A 114 -11.38 41.13 -15.24
CA ASN A 114 -12.13 42.05 -16.09
C ASN A 114 -11.55 43.48 -15.98
N GLU A 115 -12.17 44.44 -16.67
CA GLU A 115 -11.76 45.85 -16.67
C GLU A 115 -11.80 46.48 -15.27
N ASP A 116 -12.72 46.05 -14.40
CA ASP A 116 -12.84 46.51 -13.01
C ASP A 116 -11.83 45.84 -12.05
N GLY A 117 -10.92 45.00 -12.56
CA GLY A 117 -9.95 44.27 -11.74
C GLY A 117 -10.53 43.09 -10.95
N ASN A 118 -11.79 42.74 -11.15
CA ASN A 118 -12.43 41.56 -10.57
C ASN A 118 -12.06 40.29 -11.35
N ILE A 119 -12.14 39.10 -10.72
CA ILE A 119 -12.03 37.82 -11.44
C ILE A 119 -13.08 37.83 -12.56
N TRP A 120 -12.72 37.50 -13.80
CA TRP A 120 -13.66 37.46 -14.91
C TRP A 120 -14.88 36.58 -14.59
N PHE A 121 -16.08 37.07 -14.93
CA PHE A 121 -17.33 36.38 -14.66
C PHE A 121 -18.38 36.66 -15.72
N TYR A 122 -19.36 35.77 -15.83
CA TYR A 122 -20.63 36.01 -16.53
C TYR A 122 -21.77 35.80 -15.53
N SER A 123 -22.40 36.88 -15.08
CA SER A 123 -23.30 36.86 -13.91
C SER A 123 -22.61 36.27 -12.66
N GLN A 124 -23.03 35.13 -12.14
CA GLN A 124 -22.37 34.45 -11.02
C GLN A 124 -21.37 33.37 -11.48
N PHE A 125 -21.33 33.07 -12.78
CA PHE A 125 -20.51 32.00 -13.33
C PHE A 125 -19.05 32.45 -13.49
N ARG A 126 -18.12 31.68 -12.91
CA ARG A 126 -16.67 31.96 -12.97
C ARG A 126 -15.89 30.76 -13.52
N PRO A 127 -15.43 30.79 -14.79
CA PRO A 127 -14.67 29.70 -15.42
C PRO A 127 -13.40 29.31 -14.67
N THR A 128 -12.78 30.28 -14.00
CA THR A 128 -11.49 30.12 -13.31
C THR A 128 -11.53 29.00 -12.28
N TYR A 129 -12.65 28.80 -11.56
CA TYR A 129 -12.71 27.78 -10.51
C TYR A 129 -12.61 26.35 -11.02
N THR A 130 -13.12 26.05 -12.23
CA THR A 130 -12.93 24.73 -12.84
C THR A 130 -11.52 24.57 -13.39
N GLN A 131 -10.92 25.63 -13.96
CA GLN A 131 -9.54 25.60 -14.46
C GLN A 131 -8.55 25.37 -13.31
N GLU A 132 -8.73 26.09 -12.20
CA GLU A 132 -7.95 25.90 -10.98
C GLU A 132 -8.10 24.48 -10.43
N ALA A 133 -9.31 23.91 -10.46
CA ALA A 133 -9.51 22.54 -9.98
C ALA A 133 -8.84 21.47 -10.84
N VAL A 134 -8.74 21.70 -12.15
CA VAL A 134 -7.99 20.80 -13.06
C VAL A 134 -6.49 20.93 -12.81
N SER A 135 -5.98 22.17 -12.70
CA SER A 135 -4.58 22.42 -12.33
C SER A 135 -4.23 21.83 -10.95
N ASP A 136 -5.11 21.97 -9.96
CA ASP A 136 -4.95 21.37 -8.63
C ASP A 136 -4.91 19.84 -8.70
N LEU A 137 -5.70 19.24 -9.59
CA LEU A 137 -5.72 17.79 -9.79
C LEU A 137 -4.42 17.29 -10.41
N ILE A 138 -3.88 18.01 -11.40
CA ILE A 138 -2.58 17.72 -12.02
C ILE A 138 -1.49 17.79 -10.95
N SER A 139 -1.33 18.93 -10.27
CA SER A 139 -0.28 19.10 -9.26
C SER A 139 -0.40 18.12 -8.09
N ALA A 140 -1.62 17.75 -7.70
CA ALA A 140 -1.82 16.77 -6.64
C ALA A 140 -1.48 15.33 -7.08
N LEU A 141 -1.70 14.98 -8.35
CA LEU A 141 -1.33 13.68 -8.91
C LEU A 141 0.18 13.58 -9.15
N GLU A 142 0.78 14.62 -9.72
CA GLU A 142 2.24 14.74 -9.90
C GLU A 142 2.98 14.54 -8.58
N HIS A 143 2.53 15.21 -7.51
CA HIS A 143 3.12 15.06 -6.18
C HIS A 143 2.92 13.66 -5.57
N LEU A 144 1.87 12.94 -5.95
CA LEU A 144 1.62 11.60 -5.43
C LEU A 144 2.41 10.51 -6.17
N ASP A 145 2.86 10.79 -7.40
CA ASP A 145 3.59 9.84 -8.25
C ASP A 145 2.86 8.48 -8.35
N VAL A 146 1.57 8.54 -8.68
CA VAL A 146 0.71 7.36 -8.81
C VAL A 146 -0.04 7.37 -10.13
N SER A 147 -0.12 6.20 -10.76
CA SER A 147 -0.96 6.05 -11.94
C SER A 147 -2.43 6.23 -11.60
N ALA A 148 -3.17 6.90 -12.48
CA ALA A 148 -4.59 7.19 -12.26
C ALA A 148 -5.39 7.04 -13.55
N LYS A 149 -6.66 6.65 -13.43
CA LYS A 149 -7.61 6.72 -14.53
C LYS A 149 -8.66 7.78 -14.25
N ILE A 150 -8.68 8.85 -15.05
CA ILE A 150 -9.62 9.95 -14.87
C ILE A 150 -10.75 9.83 -15.89
N HIS A 151 -11.97 9.71 -15.38
CA HIS A 151 -13.19 9.74 -16.16
C HIS A 151 -13.74 11.16 -16.17
N TRP A 152 -13.79 11.79 -17.33
CA TRP A 152 -14.23 13.17 -17.52
C TRP A 152 -15.69 13.25 -17.94
N GLU A 153 -16.37 14.32 -17.52
CA GLU A 153 -17.68 14.68 -18.10
C GLU A 153 -17.58 14.96 -19.59
N ASP A 154 -16.50 15.65 -19.97
CA ASP A 154 -16.21 16.11 -21.32
C ASP A 154 -14.69 16.21 -21.44
N SER A 155 -14.11 15.61 -22.48
CA SER A 155 -12.67 15.65 -22.75
C SER A 155 -12.13 17.07 -22.88
N TRP A 156 -12.93 18.03 -23.33
CA TRP A 156 -12.54 19.44 -23.41
C TRP A 156 -12.10 20.02 -22.05
N ARG A 157 -12.64 19.51 -20.93
CA ARG A 157 -12.34 20.05 -19.60
C ARG A 157 -10.93 19.80 -19.12
N ARG A 158 -10.23 18.80 -19.67
CA ARG A 158 -8.88 18.44 -19.20
C ARG A 158 -7.80 19.43 -19.66
N GLY A 159 -8.14 20.32 -20.60
CA GLY A 159 -7.17 21.20 -21.25
C GLY A 159 -6.26 20.44 -22.23
N ASP A 160 -5.13 21.04 -22.53
CA ASP A 160 -4.16 20.50 -23.48
C ASP A 160 -3.39 19.30 -22.90
N GLU A 161 -3.03 18.35 -23.75
CA GLU A 161 -2.31 17.13 -23.35
C GLU A 161 -0.93 17.43 -22.75
N SER A 162 -0.29 18.55 -23.15
CA SER A 162 1.03 18.95 -22.68
C SER A 162 1.12 19.16 -21.16
N HIS A 163 -0.02 19.36 -20.48
CA HIS A 163 -0.06 19.49 -19.03
C HIS A 163 -0.11 18.15 -18.28
N TRP A 164 -0.20 17.03 -19.01
CA TRP A 164 -0.37 15.68 -18.46
C TRP A 164 0.80 14.74 -18.78
N GLU A 165 1.76 15.15 -19.62
CA GLU A 165 2.86 14.30 -20.11
C GLU A 165 3.75 13.73 -18.99
N ASP A 166 3.94 14.48 -17.91
CA ASP A 166 4.78 14.07 -16.78
C ASP A 166 4.08 13.12 -15.79
N ILE A 167 2.80 12.78 -16.02
CA ILE A 167 1.98 11.99 -15.08
C ILE A 167 1.38 10.78 -15.80
N GLU A 168 1.49 9.59 -15.18
CA GLU A 168 0.90 8.36 -15.71
C GLU A 168 -0.64 8.36 -15.54
N VAL A 169 -1.36 9.04 -16.44
CA VAL A 169 -2.82 9.17 -16.36
C VAL A 169 -3.50 8.60 -17.61
N GLU A 170 -4.42 7.66 -17.41
CA GLU A 170 -5.36 7.22 -18.46
C GLU A 170 -6.59 8.13 -18.44
N HIS A 171 -6.88 8.77 -19.56
CA HIS A 171 -8.08 9.59 -19.73
C HIS A 171 -9.22 8.80 -20.38
N ALA A 172 -10.40 8.87 -19.79
CA ALA A 172 -11.64 8.31 -20.33
C ALA A 172 -12.77 9.32 -20.22
N GLU A 173 -13.79 9.23 -21.07
CA GLU A 173 -15.02 9.99 -20.92
C GLU A 173 -16.08 9.18 -20.18
N PHE A 174 -16.99 9.87 -19.48
CA PHE A 174 -18.18 9.20 -18.96
C PHE A 174 -19.00 8.63 -20.12
N PRO A 175 -19.62 7.44 -19.94
CA PRO A 175 -20.59 6.96 -20.91
C PRO A 175 -21.73 7.98 -21.02
N ARG A 176 -22.20 8.30 -22.22
CA ARG A 176 -23.30 9.27 -22.39
C ARG A 176 -24.51 8.81 -21.56
N TYR A 177 -25.01 9.70 -20.70
CA TYR A 177 -26.09 9.40 -19.76
C TYR A 177 -27.09 10.55 -19.64
N ASN A 178 -28.34 10.22 -19.31
CA ASN A 178 -29.31 11.24 -18.94
C ASN A 178 -28.91 11.86 -17.58
N PRO A 179 -28.81 13.19 -17.43
CA PRO A 179 -28.40 13.82 -16.17
C PRO A 179 -29.12 13.32 -14.90
N ARG A 180 -30.36 12.83 -15.02
CA ARG A 180 -31.11 12.22 -13.91
C ARG A 180 -30.48 10.92 -13.41
N GLU A 181 -29.87 10.14 -14.32
CA GLU A 181 -29.26 8.83 -14.07
C GLU A 181 -27.77 8.92 -13.71
N ARG A 182 -27.22 10.13 -13.58
CA ARG A 182 -25.80 10.37 -13.26
C ARG A 182 -25.28 9.52 -12.09
N HIS A 183 -26.11 9.36 -11.06
CA HIS A 183 -25.76 8.62 -9.85
C HIS A 183 -25.57 7.12 -10.10
N VAL A 184 -26.30 6.57 -11.08
CA VAL A 184 -26.15 5.18 -11.52
C VAL A 184 -24.80 5.02 -12.22
N VAL A 185 -24.43 5.96 -13.08
CA VAL A 185 -23.14 5.95 -13.78
C VAL A 185 -21.97 6.07 -12.81
N LEU A 186 -22.00 7.05 -11.91
CA LEU A 186 -20.95 7.23 -10.90
C LEU A 186 -20.81 6.01 -10.00
N ARG A 187 -21.92 5.35 -9.67
CA ARG A 187 -21.91 4.11 -8.89
C ARG A 187 -21.33 2.95 -9.68
N LYS A 188 -21.68 2.81 -10.96
CA LYS A 188 -21.11 1.77 -11.84
C LYS A 188 -19.60 1.94 -11.98
N ILE A 189 -19.12 3.17 -12.16
CA ILE A 189 -17.69 3.51 -12.17
C ILE A 189 -17.07 3.12 -10.83
N ALA A 190 -17.72 3.43 -9.70
CA ALA A 190 -17.22 3.08 -8.37
C ALA A 190 -17.13 1.58 -8.12
N ASP A 191 -18.15 0.83 -8.51
CA ASP A 191 -18.20 -0.62 -8.39
C ASP A 191 -17.15 -1.28 -9.31
N GLN A 192 -16.90 -0.72 -10.49
CA GLN A 192 -15.85 -1.18 -11.39
C GLN A 192 -14.46 -0.96 -10.79
N SER A 193 -14.17 0.23 -10.27
CA SER A 193 -12.89 0.49 -9.58
C SER A 193 -12.67 -0.46 -8.40
N TYR A 194 -13.73 -0.75 -7.63
CA TYR A 194 -13.66 -1.70 -6.52
C TYR A 194 -13.30 -3.12 -7.00
N LYS A 195 -13.92 -3.58 -8.09
CA LYS A 195 -13.63 -4.89 -8.69
C LYS A 195 -12.19 -4.96 -9.21
N THR A 196 -11.73 -3.93 -9.91
CA THR A 196 -10.34 -3.83 -10.40
C THR A 196 -9.36 -3.93 -9.24
N TYR A 197 -9.53 -3.10 -8.20
CA TYR A 197 -8.70 -3.16 -6.99
C TYR A 197 -8.64 -4.56 -6.37
N MET A 198 -9.79 -5.25 -6.25
CA MET A 198 -9.82 -6.59 -5.67
C MET A 198 -9.13 -7.63 -6.56
N SER A 199 -9.24 -7.49 -7.89
CA SER A 199 -8.53 -8.33 -8.85
C SER A 199 -7.03 -8.12 -8.77
N ASP A 200 -6.57 -6.87 -8.77
CA ASP A 200 -5.14 -6.52 -8.69
C ASP A 200 -4.53 -7.01 -7.37
N LYS A 201 -5.26 -6.82 -6.26
CA LYS A 201 -4.87 -7.35 -4.96
C LYS A 201 -4.75 -8.88 -4.97
N ALA A 202 -5.70 -9.58 -5.58
CA ALA A 202 -5.64 -11.04 -5.70
C ALA A 202 -4.46 -11.49 -6.57
N ASN A 203 -4.20 -10.80 -7.68
CA ASN A 203 -3.08 -11.06 -8.58
C ASN A 203 -1.74 -10.84 -7.89
N PHE A 204 -1.60 -9.75 -7.14
CA PHE A 204 -0.42 -9.45 -6.33
C PHE A 204 -0.16 -10.56 -5.29
N VAL A 205 -1.19 -10.96 -4.54
CA VAL A 205 -1.08 -12.05 -3.56
C VAL A 205 -0.69 -13.37 -4.23
N ASN A 206 -1.29 -13.69 -5.38
CA ASN A 206 -0.98 -14.91 -6.13
C ASN A 206 0.46 -14.90 -6.66
N LYS A 207 0.94 -13.76 -7.18
CA LYS A 207 2.33 -13.59 -7.61
C LYS A 207 3.29 -13.78 -6.44
N ALA A 208 3.07 -13.09 -5.33
CA ALA A 208 3.89 -13.23 -4.12
C ALA A 208 3.92 -14.68 -3.59
N LEU A 209 2.79 -15.39 -3.64
CA LEU A 209 2.72 -16.80 -3.28
C LEU A 209 3.50 -17.70 -4.26
N ARG A 210 3.48 -17.40 -5.56
CA ARG A 210 4.27 -18.14 -6.57
C ARG A 210 5.76 -17.90 -6.39
N ASP A 211 6.17 -16.65 -6.20
CA ASP A 211 7.58 -16.28 -5.99
C ASP A 211 8.12 -16.94 -4.72
N LEU A 212 7.35 -16.92 -3.63
CA LEU A 212 7.74 -17.62 -2.41
C LEU A 212 7.78 -19.14 -2.60
N ALA A 213 6.82 -19.72 -3.32
CA ALA A 213 6.83 -21.16 -3.60
C ALA A 213 8.05 -21.55 -4.45
N ALA A 214 8.45 -20.70 -5.42
CA ALA A 214 9.66 -20.88 -6.22
C ALA A 214 10.91 -20.80 -5.35
N GLN A 215 11.01 -19.81 -4.45
CA GLN A 215 12.12 -19.72 -3.48
C GLN A 215 12.21 -20.96 -2.58
N VAL A 216 11.08 -21.46 -2.08
CA VAL A 216 11.05 -22.69 -1.26
C VAL A 216 11.44 -23.93 -2.07
N ARG A 217 11.06 -24.01 -3.37
CA ARG A 217 11.48 -25.10 -4.27
C ARG A 217 12.97 -25.03 -4.59
N ALA A 218 13.49 -23.88 -4.99
CA ALA A 218 14.91 -23.67 -5.25
C ALA A 218 15.76 -24.02 -4.01
N ARG A 219 15.31 -23.64 -2.81
CA ARG A 219 15.94 -24.07 -1.55
C ARG A 219 15.85 -25.58 -1.32
N ALA A 220 14.77 -26.24 -1.75
CA ALA A 220 14.61 -27.69 -1.64
C ALA A 220 15.37 -28.48 -2.71
N GLU A 221 15.75 -27.86 -3.82
CA GLU A 221 16.60 -28.45 -4.87
C GLU A 221 18.08 -28.24 -4.55
N ALA A 222 18.46 -27.06 -4.05
CA ALA A 222 19.76 -26.82 -3.41
C ALA A 222 20.01 -27.74 -2.20
N ARG A 223 18.96 -28.43 -1.73
CA ARG A 223 19.01 -29.49 -0.72
C ARG A 223 19.38 -30.88 -1.21
N GLY A 224 19.97 -31.05 -2.39
CA GLY A 224 20.42 -32.35 -2.92
C GLY A 224 20.82 -33.33 -1.80
N LYS A 225 20.20 -34.53 -1.79
CA LYS A 225 20.22 -35.57 -0.71
C LYS A 225 21.07 -35.17 0.50
N PHE A 226 20.56 -34.27 1.34
CA PHE A 226 21.30 -33.87 2.53
C PHE A 226 21.54 -35.08 3.41
N GLU A 227 22.83 -35.38 3.65
CA GLU A 227 23.26 -36.40 4.59
C GLU A 227 22.57 -36.12 5.92
N THR A 228 21.70 -37.03 6.35
CA THR A 228 21.29 -37.06 7.75
C THR A 228 22.55 -36.95 8.57
N PHE A 229 22.61 -36.03 9.53
CA PHE A 229 23.74 -35.99 10.45
C PHE A 229 23.76 -37.33 11.20
N VAL A 230 24.57 -38.27 10.69
CA VAL A 230 24.85 -39.55 11.32
C VAL A 230 26.03 -39.27 12.24
N GLU A 231 25.80 -39.38 13.55
CA GLU A 231 26.93 -39.45 14.47
C GLU A 231 27.73 -40.70 14.10
N HIS A 232 29.03 -40.56 13.82
CA HIS A 232 29.88 -41.74 13.68
C HIS A 232 29.76 -42.60 14.95
N PRO A 233 29.48 -43.91 14.81
CA PRO A 233 29.37 -44.80 15.96
C PRO A 233 30.72 -44.82 16.68
N GLY A 234 30.77 -44.26 17.89
CA GLY A 234 31.98 -44.19 18.70
C GLY A 234 32.08 -42.96 19.60
N GLY A 235 31.53 -41.81 19.19
CA GLY A 235 31.61 -40.56 19.97
C GLY A 235 33.06 -40.14 20.31
N PRO A 236 33.23 -38.96 20.95
CA PRO A 236 34.57 -38.56 21.41
C PRO A 236 34.99 -39.46 22.58
N SER A 237 36.04 -40.25 22.39
CA SER A 237 36.66 -41.04 23.47
C SER A 237 37.78 -40.25 24.14
N GLN A 238 38.02 -40.56 25.41
CA GLN A 238 39.10 -39.99 26.21
C GLN A 238 40.49 -40.20 25.60
N LYS A 239 40.63 -41.20 24.70
CA LYS A 239 41.87 -41.53 23.99
C LYS A 239 42.07 -40.77 22.68
N TRP A 240 41.16 -39.88 22.28
CA TRP A 240 41.27 -39.17 21.00
C TRP A 240 42.40 -38.15 20.99
N PRO A 241 43.20 -38.06 19.90
CA PRO A 241 44.15 -36.99 19.64
C PRO A 241 43.52 -35.60 19.63
N GLU A 242 44.31 -34.56 19.93
CA GLU A 242 43.78 -33.21 20.22
C GLU A 242 43.26 -32.54 18.96
N HIS A 243 44.00 -32.71 17.86
CA HIS A 243 43.60 -32.24 16.55
C HIS A 243 42.22 -32.80 16.14
N GLN A 244 41.95 -34.10 16.40
CA GLN A 244 40.66 -34.72 16.06
C GLN A 244 39.49 -34.17 16.91
N LEU A 245 39.75 -33.84 18.18
CA LEU A 245 38.76 -33.18 19.05
C LEU A 245 38.45 -31.77 18.55
N GLN A 246 39.47 -30.97 18.23
CA GLN A 246 39.31 -29.60 17.73
C GLN A 246 38.59 -29.57 16.38
N GLU A 247 38.98 -30.45 15.46
CA GLU A 247 38.33 -30.60 14.16
C GLU A 247 36.86 -31.01 14.32
N GLY A 248 36.60 -31.96 15.22
CA GLY A 248 35.25 -32.39 15.57
C GLY A 248 34.38 -31.28 16.18
N ILE A 249 34.95 -30.38 16.98
CA ILE A 249 34.27 -29.20 17.52
C ILE A 249 33.97 -28.22 16.38
N LYS A 250 34.99 -27.83 15.60
CA LYS A 250 34.86 -26.86 14.51
C LYS A 250 33.80 -27.27 13.48
N LEU A 251 33.78 -28.54 13.07
CA LEU A 251 32.78 -29.09 12.16
C LEU A 251 31.35 -28.97 12.72
N ARG A 252 31.18 -29.26 14.03
CA ARG A 252 29.87 -29.19 14.68
C ARG A 252 29.41 -27.75 14.90
N GLU A 253 30.32 -26.82 15.20
CA GLU A 253 30.01 -25.39 15.28
C GLU A 253 29.57 -24.83 13.94
N GLN A 254 30.24 -25.21 12.84
CA GLN A 254 29.81 -24.88 11.49
C GLN A 254 28.39 -25.40 11.20
N LYS A 255 28.11 -26.67 11.52
CA LYS A 255 26.76 -27.23 11.35
C LYS A 255 25.72 -26.51 12.23
N VAL A 256 26.02 -26.17 13.49
CA VAL A 256 25.10 -25.40 14.34
C VAL A 256 24.79 -24.04 13.71
N SER A 257 25.81 -23.33 13.23
CA SER A 257 25.64 -22.03 12.56
C SER A 257 24.76 -22.14 11.31
N GLU A 258 24.99 -23.16 10.49
CA GLU A 258 24.19 -23.45 9.29
C GLU A 258 22.71 -23.74 9.64
N TYR A 259 22.46 -24.64 10.59
CA TYR A 259 21.10 -24.98 11.02
C TYR A 259 20.39 -23.80 11.70
N MET A 260 21.10 -22.95 12.43
CA MET A 260 20.56 -21.70 12.99
C MET A 260 20.11 -20.76 11.88
N LYS A 261 21.01 -20.40 10.95
CA LYS A 261 20.69 -19.51 9.82
C LYS A 261 19.45 -19.98 9.07
N ARG A 262 19.33 -21.30 8.88
CA ARG A 262 18.18 -21.92 8.21
C ARG A 262 16.89 -21.84 9.01
N ALA A 263 16.92 -22.12 10.32
CA ALA A 263 15.75 -21.99 11.17
C ALA A 263 15.25 -20.53 11.22
N TYR A 264 16.17 -19.56 11.23
CA TYR A 264 15.83 -18.14 11.13
C TYR A 264 15.20 -17.79 9.78
N ALA A 265 15.77 -18.25 8.66
CA ALA A 265 15.22 -18.00 7.33
C ALA A 265 13.79 -18.57 7.17
N ALA A 266 13.55 -19.81 7.60
CA ALA A 266 12.21 -20.40 7.54
C ALA A 266 11.17 -19.66 8.42
N ASN A 267 11.59 -19.15 9.58
CA ASN A 267 10.75 -18.32 10.44
C ASN A 267 10.48 -16.93 9.82
N GLN A 268 11.46 -16.34 9.15
CA GLN A 268 11.30 -15.07 8.44
C GLN A 268 10.29 -15.21 7.31
N ASP A 269 10.38 -16.28 6.50
CA ASP A 269 9.41 -16.57 5.44
C ASP A 269 7.98 -16.79 5.99
N LEU A 270 7.86 -17.41 7.17
CA LEU A 270 6.56 -17.57 7.84
C LEU A 270 5.95 -16.24 8.26
N ARG A 271 6.77 -15.24 8.59
CA ARG A 271 6.32 -13.90 8.99
C ARG A 271 5.94 -13.04 7.78
N THR A 272 6.64 -13.19 6.66
CA THR A 272 6.35 -12.44 5.42
C THR A 272 5.14 -12.98 4.66
N LEU A 273 4.73 -14.22 4.92
CA LEU A 273 3.52 -14.81 4.36
C LEU A 273 2.25 -14.04 4.78
N PRO A 274 1.36 -13.67 3.82
CA PRO A 274 0.06 -13.10 4.14
C PRO A 274 -0.70 -13.98 5.13
N GLN A 275 -1.41 -13.36 6.10
CA GLN A 275 -2.21 -14.09 7.10
C GLN A 275 -3.24 -15.04 6.47
N PHE A 276 -3.71 -14.70 5.27
CA PHE A 276 -4.63 -15.48 4.46
C PHE A 276 -3.89 -16.07 3.25
N GLY A 277 -3.79 -17.39 3.15
CA GLY A 277 -3.19 -18.06 1.98
C GLY A 277 -2.40 -19.33 2.29
N ASN A 278 -2.70 -20.37 1.50
CA ASN A 278 -2.02 -21.66 1.33
C ASN A 278 -1.56 -22.39 2.62
N VAL A 279 -2.52 -22.99 3.35
CA VAL A 279 -2.32 -23.81 4.55
C VAL A 279 -1.21 -24.87 4.36
N ARG A 280 -1.12 -25.46 3.16
CA ARG A 280 -0.10 -26.48 2.84
C ARG A 280 1.32 -25.91 2.91
N LEU A 281 1.55 -24.71 2.37
CA LEU A 281 2.86 -24.05 2.40
C LEU A 281 3.27 -23.67 3.83
N ARG A 282 2.35 -23.08 4.60
CA ARG A 282 2.57 -22.78 6.02
C ARG A 282 2.92 -24.04 6.83
N ARG A 283 2.20 -25.15 6.60
CA ARG A 283 2.49 -26.44 7.25
C ARG A 283 3.89 -26.95 6.88
N LYS A 284 4.28 -26.85 5.59
CA LYS A 284 5.61 -27.25 5.11
C LYS A 284 6.73 -26.43 5.78
N LEU A 285 6.62 -25.11 5.81
CA LEU A 285 7.61 -24.23 6.45
C LEU A 285 7.70 -24.45 7.97
N ARG A 286 6.58 -24.66 8.66
CA ARG A 286 6.58 -25.03 10.09
C ARG A 286 7.27 -26.36 10.34
N ASN A 287 7.01 -27.36 9.52
CA ASN A 287 7.65 -28.66 9.63
C ASN A 287 9.16 -28.56 9.38
N GLU A 288 9.57 -27.74 8.41
CA GLU A 288 10.98 -27.45 8.16
C GLU A 288 11.65 -26.79 9.36
N ALA A 289 11.08 -25.71 9.90
CA ALA A 289 11.62 -25.03 11.07
C ALA A 289 11.75 -26.00 12.25
N ARG A 290 10.70 -26.81 12.51
CA ARG A 290 10.72 -27.86 13.54
C ARG A 290 11.84 -28.88 13.32
N HIS A 291 12.02 -29.35 12.09
CA HIS A 291 13.07 -30.31 11.76
C HIS A 291 14.46 -29.71 11.94
N SER A 292 14.70 -28.48 11.48
CA SER A 292 15.97 -27.77 11.67
C SER A 292 16.29 -27.58 13.16
N PHE A 293 15.31 -27.20 13.99
CA PHE A 293 15.49 -27.11 15.45
C PHE A 293 15.77 -28.48 16.09
N ALA A 294 15.14 -29.55 15.62
CA ALA A 294 15.38 -30.90 16.15
C ALA A 294 16.81 -31.37 15.86
N VAL A 295 17.29 -31.15 14.63
CA VAL A 295 18.68 -31.48 14.24
C VAL A 295 19.67 -30.61 15.01
N LEU A 296 19.41 -29.30 15.12
CA LEU A 296 20.24 -28.38 15.89
C LEU A 296 20.44 -28.83 17.34
N ARG A 297 19.37 -29.27 18.02
CA ARG A 297 19.49 -29.82 19.39
C ARG A 297 20.38 -31.05 19.45
N ARG A 298 20.34 -31.92 18.43
CA ARG A 298 21.22 -33.11 18.36
C ARG A 298 22.68 -32.69 18.18
N VAL A 299 22.96 -31.77 17.26
CA VAL A 299 24.32 -31.26 17.02
C VAL A 299 24.86 -30.52 18.25
N GLN A 300 24.06 -29.72 18.95
CA GLN A 300 24.45 -29.08 20.21
C GLN A 300 24.81 -30.09 21.30
N ARG A 301 23.99 -31.13 21.50
CA ARG A 301 24.33 -32.22 22.43
C ARG A 301 25.63 -32.92 22.05
N ALA A 302 25.85 -33.13 20.74
CA ALA A 302 27.10 -33.70 20.25
C ALA A 302 28.30 -32.79 20.58
N LEU A 303 28.18 -31.50 20.29
CA LEU A 303 29.19 -30.49 20.61
C LEU A 303 29.54 -30.47 22.10
N GLU A 304 28.53 -30.52 22.98
CA GLU A 304 28.72 -30.58 24.43
C GLU A 304 29.52 -31.81 24.87
N LYS A 305 29.27 -32.99 24.25
CA LYS A 305 30.09 -34.19 24.50
C LYS A 305 31.56 -33.97 24.14
N TYR A 306 31.83 -33.34 22.99
CA TYR A 306 33.20 -33.03 22.55
C TYR A 306 33.90 -32.05 23.49
N ARG A 307 33.24 -30.96 23.86
CA ARG A 307 33.75 -29.99 24.84
C ARG A 307 33.96 -30.60 26.23
N ARG A 308 33.14 -31.59 26.62
CA ARG A 308 33.35 -32.33 27.87
C ARG A 308 34.58 -33.24 27.79
N ALA A 309 34.77 -33.95 26.68
CA ALA A 309 35.94 -34.80 26.45
C ALA A 309 37.24 -33.98 26.47
N GLU A 310 37.25 -32.82 25.81
CA GLU A 310 38.38 -31.87 25.82
C GLU A 310 38.72 -31.40 27.24
N ARG A 311 37.69 -30.99 28.03
CA ARG A 311 37.88 -30.59 29.43
C ARG A 311 38.46 -31.71 30.30
N LEU A 312 37.97 -32.93 30.15
CA LEU A 312 38.50 -34.09 30.87
C LEU A 312 39.96 -34.30 30.51
N ARG A 313 40.31 -34.29 29.22
CA ARG A 313 41.68 -34.46 28.78
C ARG A 313 42.62 -33.39 29.35
N ARG A 314 42.24 -32.11 29.32
CA ARG A 314 43.03 -31.02 29.92
C ARG A 314 43.27 -31.25 31.42
N ARG A 315 42.28 -31.78 32.14
CA ARG A 315 42.45 -32.17 33.55
C ARG A 315 43.44 -33.32 33.72
N PHE A 316 43.37 -34.34 32.86
CA PHE A 316 44.32 -35.46 32.89
C PHE A 316 45.75 -35.02 32.58
N THR A 317 45.96 -34.15 31.59
CA THR A 317 47.29 -33.63 31.26
C THR A 317 47.85 -32.76 32.39
N GLN A 318 47.02 -31.90 33.00
CA GLN A 318 47.39 -31.11 34.18
C GLN A 318 47.72 -31.99 35.40
N ALA A 319 46.94 -33.03 35.66
CA ALA A 319 47.21 -33.96 36.76
C ALA A 319 48.51 -34.74 36.54
N LYS A 320 48.76 -35.20 35.29
CA LYS A 320 50.02 -35.87 34.93
C LYS A 320 51.23 -34.93 35.08
N ALA A 321 51.09 -33.66 34.69
CA ALA A 321 52.15 -32.66 34.83
C ALA A 321 52.43 -32.23 36.28
N LYS A 322 51.50 -32.47 37.23
CA LYS A 322 51.71 -32.23 38.66
C LYS A 322 52.30 -33.44 39.40
N ALA A 323 52.24 -34.63 38.81
CA ALA A 323 52.72 -35.89 39.39
C ALA A 323 54.14 -36.25 38.94
N LEU A 324 54.64 -35.58 37.90
CA LEU A 324 56.04 -35.53 37.47
C LEU A 324 56.66 -34.27 38.09
#